data_AF-A0AA39UXW9-F1
#
_entry.id   AF-A0AA39UXW9-F1
#
_cell.length_a   1.000
_cell.length_b   1.000
_cell.length_c   1.000
_cell.angle_alpha   90.00
_cell.angle_beta   90.00
_cell.angle_gamma   90.00
#
_symmetry.space_group_name_H-M   'P 1'
#
loop_
_entity.id
_entity.type
_entity.pdbx_description
1 polymer ?
#
loop_
_entity_poly.entity_id
_entity_poly.type
_entity_poly.pdbx_seq_one_letter_code
_entity_poly.pdbx_strand_id
1 'polypeptide(L)'
;SAIVCDITPFQTDLDQLFHNISDRCSRVQKEIEYHEAALAPIQSLPADLLIDIFMLVPVNALKPLSSPWIFGQVCMAWRVLSSSAPFLW
;
A
#
# COMPACT_ATOMS: atom_id res chain seq x y z
N SER A 1 14.39 -45.19 20.68
CA SER A 1 14.86 -45.19 19.27
C SER A 1 15.76 -44.01 19.03
N ALA A 2 17.05 -44.25 18.80
CA ALA A 2 18.06 -43.20 18.55
C ALA A 2 17.70 -42.28 17.36
N ILE A 3 16.93 -42.79 16.41
CA ILE A 3 16.49 -42.09 15.18
C ILE A 3 15.67 -40.82 15.46
N VAL A 4 14.90 -40.76 16.55
CA VAL A 4 14.05 -39.59 16.85
C VAL A 4 14.85 -38.41 17.40
N CYS A 5 15.96 -38.66 18.11
CA CYS A 5 16.78 -37.61 18.69
C CYS A 5 17.59 -36.81 17.66
N ASP A 6 17.90 -37.41 16.50
CA ASP A 6 18.66 -36.74 15.44
C ASP A 6 17.77 -35.99 14.43
N ILE A 7 16.49 -36.39 14.30
CA ILE A 7 15.56 -35.76 13.34
C ILE A 7 15.03 -34.42 13.85
N THR A 8 14.74 -34.30 15.15
CA THR A 8 14.19 -33.07 15.73
C THR A 8 15.11 -31.83 15.63
N PRO A 9 16.44 -31.90 15.90
CA PRO A 9 17.32 -30.75 15.74
C PRO A 9 17.46 -30.35 14.26
N PHE A 10 17.54 -31.32 13.34
CA PHE A 10 17.62 -31.01 11.90
C PHE A 10 16.35 -30.33 11.37
N GLN A 11 15.17 -30.77 11.83
CA GLN A 11 13.91 -30.13 11.48
C GLN A 11 13.85 -28.68 12.00
N THR A 12 14.32 -28.45 13.22
CA THR A 12 14.37 -27.12 13.83
C THR A 12 15.31 -26.19 13.06
N ASP A 13 16.46 -26.68 12.61
CA ASP A 13 17.41 -25.90 11.79
C ASP A 13 16.80 -25.52 10.44
N LEU A 14 16.08 -26.44 9.79
CA LEU A 14 15.37 -26.15 8.54
C LEU A 14 14.26 -25.13 8.73
N ASP A 15 13.48 -25.24 9.80
CA ASP A 15 12.41 -24.29 10.12
C ASP A 15 12.99 -22.89 10.38
N GLN A 16 14.09 -22.81 11.14
CA GLN A 16 14.80 -21.54 11.37
C GLN A 16 15.33 -20.93 10.07
N LEU A 17 15.87 -21.76 9.18
CA LEU A 17 16.40 -21.31 7.90
C LEU A 17 15.28 -20.82 6.98
N PHE A 18 14.16 -21.52 6.95
CA PHE A 18 12.96 -21.11 6.21
C PHE A 18 12.40 -19.79 6.76
N HIS A 19 12.29 -19.65 8.09
CA HIS A 19 11.88 -18.41 8.73
C HIS A 19 12.82 -17.24 8.37
N ASN A 20 14.14 -17.44 8.41
CA ASN A 20 15.10 -16.41 8.05
C ASN A 20 14.95 -15.96 6.58
N ILE A 21 14.80 -16.91 5.67
CA ILE A 21 14.59 -16.61 4.25
C ILE A 21 13.28 -15.84 4.07
N SER A 22 12.19 -16.31 4.69
CA SER A 22 10.88 -15.66 4.63
C SER A 22 10.93 -14.23 5.15
N ASP A 23 11.56 -13.99 6.30
CA ASP A 23 11.73 -12.66 6.89
C ASP A 23 12.53 -11.74 5.97
N ARG A 24 13.62 -12.24 5.38
CA ARG A 24 14.43 -11.46 4.44
C ARG A 24 13.65 -11.12 3.17
N CYS A 25 12.92 -12.07 2.60
CA CYS A 25 12.04 -11.82 1.47
C CYS A 25 10.97 -10.77 1.80
N SER A 26 10.34 -10.87 2.97
CA SER A 26 9.32 -9.91 3.41
C SER A 26 9.88 -8.48 3.56
N ARG A 27 11.12 -8.35 4.04
CA ARG A 27 11.81 -7.06 4.17
C ARG A 27 12.11 -6.47 2.79
N VAL A 28 12.67 -7.27 1.88
CA VAL A 28 12.96 -6.81 0.51
C VAL A 28 11.66 -6.40 -0.20
N GLN A 29 10.59 -7.16 -0.04
CA GLN A 29 9.29 -6.84 -0.62
C GLN A 29 8.75 -5.50 -0.10
N LYS A 30 8.84 -5.23 1.20
CA LYS A 30 8.45 -3.93 1.78
C LYS A 30 9.26 -2.76 1.23
N GLU A 31 10.57 -2.94 1.05
CA GLU A 31 11.42 -1.89 0.47
C GLU A 31 11.03 -1.63 -0.99
N ILE A 32 10.75 -2.68 -1.77
CA ILE A 32 10.26 -2.55 -3.14
C ILE A 32 8.93 -1.79 -3.17
N GLU A 33 7.95 -2.20 -2.36
CA GLU A 33 6.64 -1.54 -2.29
C GLU A 33 6.75 -0.07 -1.88
N TYR A 34 7.66 0.26 -0.97
CA TYR A 34 7.93 1.64 -0.58
C TYR A 34 8.48 2.47 -1.74
N HIS A 35 9.47 1.93 -2.48
CA HIS A 35 10.04 2.60 -3.63
C HIS A 35 9.06 2.68 -4.81
N GLU A 36 8.28 1.64 -5.08
CA GLU A 36 7.23 1.64 -6.09
C GLU A 36 6.14 2.66 -5.76
N ALA A 37 5.76 2.79 -4.49
CA ALA A 37 4.84 3.83 -4.06
C ALA A 37 5.38 5.23 -4.39
N ALA A 38 6.66 5.49 -4.16
CA ALA A 38 7.31 6.77 -4.50
C ALA A 38 7.38 7.03 -6.01
N LEU A 39 7.50 5.97 -6.82
CA LEU A 39 7.47 6.03 -8.28
C LEU A 39 6.06 5.98 -8.87
N ALA A 40 5.03 5.83 -8.04
CA ALA A 40 3.66 5.70 -8.51
C ALA A 40 3.27 6.96 -9.31
N PRO A 41 2.63 6.82 -10.48
CA PRO A 41 2.29 7.94 -11.35
C PRO A 41 1.55 9.08 -10.64
N ILE A 42 0.75 8.73 -9.63
CA ILE A 42 -0.02 9.62 -8.77
C ILE A 42 0.84 10.62 -7.96
N GLN A 43 2.09 10.25 -7.61
CA GLN A 43 3.02 11.14 -6.91
C GLN A 43 3.80 12.04 -7.86
N SER A 44 3.94 11.63 -9.14
CA SER A 44 4.56 12.44 -10.19
C SER A 44 3.60 13.41 -10.88
N LEU A 45 2.29 13.24 -10.65
CA LEU A 45 1.28 14.05 -11.32
C LEU A 45 1.20 15.45 -10.67
N PRO A 46 1.24 16.53 -11.46
CA PRO A 46 0.93 17.87 -10.97
C PRO A 46 -0.43 17.92 -10.27
N ALA A 47 -0.49 18.73 -9.21
CA ALA A 47 -1.70 18.94 -8.41
C ALA A 47 -2.92 19.31 -9.27
N ASP A 48 -2.73 20.19 -10.27
CA ASP A 48 -3.80 20.66 -11.14
C ASP A 48 -4.39 19.53 -12.01
N LEU A 49 -3.53 18.66 -12.55
CA LEU A 49 -3.99 17.51 -13.33
C LEU A 49 -4.72 16.49 -12.46
N LEU A 50 -4.31 16.32 -11.21
CA LEU A 50 -4.99 15.44 -10.27
C LEU A 50 -6.39 15.98 -9.90
N ILE A 51 -6.52 17.30 -9.76
CA ILE A 51 -7.82 17.98 -9.59
C ILE A 51 -8.71 17.79 -10.82
N ASP A 52 -8.16 17.95 -12.03
CA ASP A 52 -8.92 17.73 -13.28
C ASP A 52 -9.47 16.30 -13.35
N ILE A 53 -8.67 15.32 -12.93
CA ILE A 53 -9.11 13.92 -12.82
C ILE A 53 -10.25 13.79 -11.81
N PHE A 54 -10.15 14.42 -10.64
CA PHE A 54 -11.22 14.37 -9.62
C PHE A 54 -12.54 14.94 -10.16
N MET A 55 -12.49 16.00 -10.97
CA MET A 55 -13.66 16.60 -11.61
C MET A 55 -14.33 15.70 -12.65
N LEU A 56 -13.57 14.79 -13.26
CA LEU A 56 -14.11 13.81 -14.22
C LEU A 56 -14.83 12.65 -13.54
N VAL A 57 -14.68 12.50 -12.21
CA VAL A 57 -15.30 11.39 -11.48
C VAL A 57 -16.82 11.60 -11.43
N PRO A 58 -17.62 10.66 -11.96
CA PRO A 58 -19.07 10.77 -11.91
C PRO A 58 -19.59 10.75 -10.47
N VAL A 59 -20.53 11.63 -10.13
CA VAL A 59 -21.16 11.70 -8.80
C VAL A 59 -21.77 10.35 -8.38
N ASN A 60 -22.21 9.52 -9.33
CA ASN A 60 -22.74 8.19 -9.07
C ASN A 60 -21.68 7.10 -8.81
N ALA A 61 -20.42 7.30 -9.21
CA ALA A 61 -19.33 6.37 -8.96
C ALA A 61 -18.92 6.34 -7.47
N LEU A 62 -19.28 7.39 -6.73
CA LEU A 62 -18.87 7.63 -5.35
C LEU A 62 -19.99 7.29 -4.34
N LYS A 63 -21.13 6.80 -4.81
CA LYS A 63 -22.35 6.54 -4.04
C LYS A 63 -22.24 5.58 -2.83
N PRO A 64 -21.32 4.60 -2.75
CA PRO A 64 -21.16 3.82 -1.51
C PRO A 64 -20.57 4.67 -0.36
N LEU A 65 -19.92 5.78 -0.69
CA LEU A 65 -19.20 6.67 0.20
C LEU A 65 -19.90 8.02 0.13
N SER A 66 -21.08 8.12 0.74
CA SER A 66 -21.93 9.34 0.81
C SER A 66 -21.31 10.49 1.61
N SER A 67 -19.99 10.51 1.76
CA SER A 67 -19.24 11.58 2.40
C SER A 67 -18.66 12.49 1.34
N PRO A 68 -18.78 13.82 1.49
CA PRO A 68 -18.12 14.78 0.62
C PRO A 68 -16.60 14.51 0.49
N TRP A 69 -15.99 13.83 1.49
CA TRP A 69 -14.54 13.73 1.72
C TRP A 69 -13.87 12.53 1.08
N ILE A 70 -14.43 12.00 0.00
CA ILE A 70 -14.01 10.71 -0.55
C ILE A 70 -12.57 10.68 -1.02
N PHE A 71 -12.11 11.73 -1.70
CA PHE A 71 -10.70 11.86 -2.11
C PHE A 71 -9.78 11.96 -0.90
N GLY A 72 -10.24 12.56 0.19
CA GLY A 72 -9.48 12.70 1.45
C GLY A 72 -9.31 11.42 2.26
N GLN A 73 -9.94 10.31 1.87
CA GLN A 73 -9.76 9.00 2.50
C GLN A 73 -8.61 8.17 1.91
N VAL A 74 -8.11 8.54 0.73
CA VAL A 74 -7.08 7.77 0.02
C VAL A 74 -5.70 7.96 0.64
N CYS A 75 -5.23 9.21 0.76
CA CYS A 75 -3.95 9.53 1.38
C CYS A 75 -3.91 10.99 1.87
N MET A 76 -2.85 11.35 2.61
CA MET A 76 -2.66 12.71 3.11
C MET A 76 -2.58 13.75 1.98
N ALA A 77 -1.88 13.44 0.88
CA ALA A 77 -1.74 14.38 -0.24
C ALA A 77 -3.09 14.69 -0.90
N TRP A 78 -3.92 13.68 -1.15
CA TRP A 78 -5.26 13.85 -1.71
C TRP A 78 -6.19 14.60 -0.78
N ARG A 79 -6.05 14.40 0.54
CA ARG A 79 -6.80 15.18 1.53
C ARG A 79 -6.46 16.66 1.49
N VAL A 80 -5.17 16.99 1.48
CA VAL A 80 -4.72 18.39 1.39
C VAL A 80 -5.24 19.01 0.09
N LEU A 81 -5.06 18.32 -1.03
CA LEU A 81 -5.45 18.82 -2.35
C LEU A 81 -6.97 19.02 -2.49
N SER A 82 -7.77 18.02 -2.08
CA SER A 82 -9.22 18.11 -2.11
C SER A 82 -9.75 19.24 -1.21
N SER A 83 -9.16 19.42 -0.03
CA SER A 83 -9.53 20.51 0.88
C SER A 83 -9.19 21.90 0.34
N SER A 84 -8.17 22.01 -0.51
CA SER A 84 -7.80 23.28 -1.18
C SER A 84 -8.62 23.60 -2.43
N ALA A 85 -9.47 22.68 -2.89
CA ALA A 85 -10.28 22.83 -4.11
C ALA A 85 -11.79 22.76 -3.76
N PRO A 86 -12.41 23.90 -3.38
CA PRO A 86 -13.80 23.94 -2.90
C PRO A 86 -14.85 23.48 -3.91
N PHE A 87 -14.53 23.45 -5.20
CA PHE A 87 -15.42 23.05 -6.28
C PHE A 87 -15.54 21.53 -6.46
N LEU A 88 -14.77 20.72 -5.70
CA LEU A 88 -14.90 19.27 -5.64
C LEU A 88 -16.01 18.78 -4.69
N TRP A 89 -16.63 19.71 -3.96
CA TRP A 89 -17.64 19.50 -2.92
C TRP A 89 -18.96 20.14 -3.34
#